data_AF-A0A2N1TN88-F1
#
_entry.id   AF-A0A2N1TN88-F1
#
_cell.length_a   1.000
_cell.length_b   1.000
_cell.length_c   1.000
_cell.angle_alpha   90.00
_cell.angle_beta   90.00
_cell.angle_gamma   90.00
#
_symmetry.space_group_name_H-M   'P 1'
#
loop_
_entity.id
_entity.type
_entity.pdbx_description
1 polymer ?
#
loop_
_entity_poly.entity_id
_entity_poly.type
_entity_poly.pdbx_seq_one_letter_code
_entity_poly.pdbx_strand_id
1 'polypeptide(L)'
;MHELGIVIEIVKTVEDFARKNGVTRIDTLVLQIGELSSIIPRYIESCYPVAVDGTLLQETKLKIEILPGNAICKKCNAVYNLIANNRKCPDCGKSEWDLLCGREFNIKEIIAC
;
A
#
# COMPACT_ATOMS: atom_id res chain seq x y z
N MET A 1 -4.77 0.53 -17.33
CA MET A 1 -3.58 -0.35 -17.50
C MET A 1 -2.38 0.06 -16.63
N HIS A 2 -2.40 1.20 -15.91
CA HIS A 2 -1.31 1.62 -15.02
C HIS A 2 -1.12 0.66 -13.83
N GLU A 3 -2.22 0.25 -13.20
CA GLU A 3 -2.25 -0.60 -12.00
C GLU A 3 -1.88 -2.05 -12.30
N LEU A 4 -2.27 -2.59 -13.46
CA LEU A 4 -1.86 -3.93 -13.87
C LEU A 4 -0.33 -4.04 -13.96
N GLY A 5 0.34 -3.04 -14.53
CA GLY A 5 1.80 -3.01 -14.58
C GLY A 5 2.46 -2.98 -13.20
N ILE A 6 1.86 -2.25 -12.25
CA ILE A 6 2.30 -2.22 -10.85
C ILE A 6 2.20 -3.61 -10.23
N VAL A 7 1.06 -4.30 -10.40
CA VAL A 7 0.89 -5.63 -9.81
C VAL A 7 1.83 -6.65 -10.44
N ILE A 8 2.04 -6.61 -11.76
CA ILE A 8 3.02 -7.49 -12.43
C ILE A 8 4.42 -7.30 -11.84
N GLU A 9 4.83 -6.06 -11.55
CA GLU A 9 6.14 -5.79 -10.96
C GLU A 9 6.25 -6.27 -9.51
N ILE A 10 5.16 -6.18 -8.74
CA ILE A 10 5.07 -6.79 -7.40
C ILE A 10 5.26 -8.30 -7.50
N VAL A 11 4.55 -8.97 -8.39
CA VAL A 11 4.63 -10.43 -8.56
C VAL A 11 6.07 -10.85 -8.84
N LYS A 12 6.74 -10.20 -9.80
CA LYS A 12 8.16 -10.45 -10.08
C LYS A 12 9.06 -10.25 -8.87
N THR A 13 8.85 -9.15 -8.13
CA THR A 13 9.63 -8.82 -6.93
C THR A 13 9.48 -9.91 -5.86
N VAL A 14 8.25 -10.40 -5.66
CA VAL A 14 7.95 -11.45 -4.67
C VAL A 14 8.50 -12.80 -5.12
N GLU A 15 8.39 -13.16 -6.41
CA GLU A 15 8.98 -14.39 -6.96
C GLU A 15 10.52 -14.40 -6.85
N ASP A 16 11.16 -13.27 -7.14
CA ASP A 16 12.60 -13.11 -6.97
C ASP A 16 13.02 -13.24 -5.51
N PHE A 17 12.25 -12.66 -4.58
CA PHE A 17 12.46 -12.85 -3.15
C PHE A 17 12.30 -14.33 -2.75
N ALA A 18 11.23 -14.98 -3.21
CA ALA A 18 10.95 -16.37 -2.87
C ALA A 18 12.04 -17.31 -3.39
N ARG A 19 12.47 -17.14 -4.65
CA ARG A 19 13.56 -17.90 -5.27
C ARG A 19 14.87 -17.75 -4.50
N LYS A 20 15.22 -16.54 -4.07
CA LYS A 20 16.45 -16.28 -3.29
C LYS A 20 16.42 -16.90 -1.90
N ASN A 21 15.24 -17.09 -1.32
CA ASN A 21 15.07 -17.63 0.04
C ASN A 21 14.58 -19.09 0.06
N GLY A 22 14.49 -19.76 -1.09
CA GLY A 22 14.02 -21.13 -1.18
C GLY A 22 12.54 -21.32 -0.80
N VAL A 23 11.74 -20.25 -0.85
CA VAL A 23 10.30 -20.30 -0.58
C VAL A 23 9.60 -20.87 -1.81
N THR A 24 8.93 -22.01 -1.63
CA THR A 24 8.24 -22.72 -2.72
C THR A 24 6.73 -22.51 -2.70
N ARG A 25 6.20 -21.91 -1.62
CA ARG A 25 4.77 -21.63 -1.47
C ARG A 25 4.55 -20.40 -0.59
N ILE A 26 3.66 -19.53 -1.05
CA ILE A 26 3.20 -18.35 -0.33
C ILE A 26 1.70 -18.57 -0.05
N ASP A 27 1.25 -18.25 1.16
CA ASP A 27 -0.18 -18.24 1.52
C ASP A 27 -0.79 -16.85 1.28
N THR A 28 -0.10 -15.79 1.72
CA THR A 28 -0.65 -14.43 1.71
C THR A 28 0.43 -13.41 1.35
N LEU A 29 0.09 -12.49 0.44
CA LEU A 29 0.80 -11.25 0.18
C LEU A 29 0.07 -10.08 0.85
N VAL A 30 0.77 -9.31 1.68
CA VAL A 30 0.22 -8.12 2.33
C VAL A 30 0.84 -6.87 1.71
N LEU A 31 0.01 -6.02 1.12
CA LEU A 31 0.40 -4.71 0.59
C LEU A 31 -0.06 -3.60 1.53
N GLN A 32 0.76 -2.55 1.64
CA GLN A 32 0.38 -1.30 2.29
C GLN A 32 0.27 -0.20 1.25
N ILE A 33 -0.88 0.49 1.24
CA ILE A 33 -1.18 1.56 0.28
C ILE A 33 -1.57 2.81 1.05
N GLY A 34 -0.84 3.89 0.83
CA GLY A 34 -1.13 5.20 1.39
C GLY A 34 -2.42 5.81 0.85
N GLU A 35 -3.23 6.37 1.73
CA GLU A 35 -4.50 7.07 1.41
C GLU A 35 -4.30 8.26 0.45
N LEU A 36 -3.11 8.87 0.47
CA LEU A 36 -2.68 9.97 -0.40
C LEU A 36 -1.84 9.48 -1.59
N SER A 37 -1.67 8.17 -1.76
CA SER A 37 -1.04 7.62 -2.95
C SER A 37 -1.96 7.80 -4.17
N SER A 38 -1.41 7.73 -5.38
CA SER A 38 -2.20 7.70 -6.61
C SER A 38 -2.77 6.32 -6.94
N ILE A 39 -2.53 5.32 -6.09
CA ILE A 39 -2.90 3.93 -6.33
C ILE A 39 -4.25 3.67 -5.69
N ILE A 40 -5.18 3.13 -6.49
CA ILE A 40 -6.54 2.81 -6.04
C ILE A 40 -6.58 1.32 -5.64
N PRO A 41 -6.78 0.99 -4.35
CA PRO A 41 -6.78 -0.40 -3.85
C PRO A 41 -7.68 -1.34 -4.63
N ARG A 42 -8.90 -0.88 -4.97
CA ARG A 42 -9.87 -1.66 -5.75
C ARG A 42 -9.32 -2.11 -7.10
N TYR A 43 -8.49 -1.30 -7.75
CA TYR A 43 -7.88 -1.68 -9.04
C TYR A 43 -6.73 -2.66 -8.86
N ILE A 44 -5.98 -2.58 -7.75
CA ILE A 44 -5.00 -3.60 -7.39
C ILE A 44 -5.69 -4.94 -7.20
N GLU A 45 -6.77 -4.99 -6.41
CA GLU A 45 -7.56 -6.21 -6.19
C GLU A 45 -8.12 -6.76 -7.50
N SER A 46 -8.62 -5.90 -8.39
CA SER A 46 -9.19 -6.32 -9.67
C SER A 46 -8.15 -6.84 -10.65
N CYS A 47 -6.93 -6.27 -10.64
CA CYS A 47 -5.84 -6.71 -11.51
C CYS A 47 -5.11 -7.94 -10.98
N TYR A 48 -5.18 -8.19 -9.68
CA TYR A 48 -4.38 -9.23 -9.02
C TYR A 48 -4.56 -10.63 -9.61
N PRO A 49 -5.79 -11.16 -9.81
CA PRO A 49 -5.97 -12.52 -10.34
C PRO A 49 -5.32 -12.72 -11.71
N VAL A 50 -5.37 -11.70 -12.57
CA VAL A 50 -4.77 -11.75 -13.92
C VAL A 50 -3.25 -11.65 -13.85
N ALA A 51 -2.72 -10.86 -12.92
CA ALA A 51 -1.28 -10.67 -12.78
C ALA A 51 -0.57 -11.88 -12.14
N VAL A 52 -1.27 -12.67 -11.32
CA VAL A 52 -0.70 -13.84 -10.63
C VAL A 52 -0.88 -15.16 -11.40
N ASP A 53 -1.68 -15.18 -12.47
CA ASP A 53 -1.96 -16.38 -13.25
C ASP A 53 -0.67 -17.01 -13.78
N GLY A 54 -0.47 -18.31 -13.51
CA GLY A 54 0.73 -19.04 -13.90
C GLY A 54 2.00 -18.72 -13.10
N THR A 55 1.91 -17.95 -12.01
CA THR A 55 3.04 -17.55 -11.16
C THR A 55 3.03 -18.26 -9.81
N LEU A 56 4.11 -18.12 -9.03
CA LEU A 56 4.16 -18.61 -7.64
C LEU A 56 3.03 -18.04 -6.75
N LEU A 57 2.48 -16.88 -7.13
CA LEU A 57 1.46 -16.18 -6.38
C LEU A 57 0.02 -16.58 -6.77
N GLN A 58 -0.17 -17.48 -7.74
CA GLN A 58 -1.50 -17.79 -8.29
C GLN A 58 -2.55 -18.14 -7.23
N GLU A 59 -2.15 -18.91 -6.22
CA GLU A 59 -3.03 -19.40 -5.15
C GLU A 59 -2.91 -18.56 -3.86
N THR A 60 -2.27 -17.39 -3.93
CA THR A 60 -2.07 -16.54 -2.75
C THR A 60 -3.26 -15.64 -2.48
N LYS A 61 -3.49 -15.37 -1.19
CA LYS A 61 -4.42 -14.33 -0.74
C LYS A 61 -3.74 -12.97 -0.86
N LEU A 62 -4.45 -12.00 -1.41
CA LEU A 62 -4.05 -10.60 -1.31
C LEU A 62 -4.73 -9.95 -0.10
N LYS A 63 -3.93 -9.30 0.76
CA LYS A 63 -4.42 -8.37 1.77
C LYS A 63 -3.88 -6.99 1.47
N ILE A 64 -4.75 -5.98 1.59
CA ILE A 64 -4.38 -4.57 1.44
C ILE A 64 -4.66 -3.85 2.75
N GLU A 65 -3.65 -3.17 3.27
CA GLU A 65 -3.77 -2.26 4.40
C GLU A 65 -3.67 -0.82 3.92
N ILE A 66 -4.61 0.02 4.33
CA ILE A 66 -4.59 1.45 4.00
C ILE A 66 -3.85 2.23 5.09
N LEU A 67 -2.81 2.94 4.69
CA LEU A 67 -2.06 3.83 5.57
C LEU A 67 -2.71 5.22 5.57
N PRO A 68 -3.08 5.77 6.74
CA PRO A 68 -3.75 7.06 6.82
C PRO A 68 -2.85 8.20 6.33
N GLY A 69 -3.45 9.17 5.63
CA GLY A 69 -2.79 10.39 5.19
C GLY A 69 -2.58 11.40 6.31
N ASN A 70 -1.69 11.11 7.26
CA ASN A 70 -1.49 11.98 8.41
C ASN A 70 -0.45 13.08 8.15
N ALA A 71 -0.69 14.23 8.76
CA ALA A 71 0.21 15.38 8.76
C ALA A 71 0.33 15.98 10.16
N ILE A 72 1.42 16.70 10.41
CA ILE A 72 1.64 17.48 11.62
C ILE A 72 1.39 18.97 11.34
N CYS A 73 0.58 19.61 12.19
CA CYS A 73 0.33 21.04 12.09
C CYS A 73 1.56 21.86 12.50
N LYS A 74 2.01 22.79 11.65
CA LYS A 74 3.15 23.68 11.92
C LYS A 74 2.92 24.71 13.03
N LYS A 75 1.69 24.85 13.53
CA LYS A 75 1.33 25.87 14.53
C LYS A 75 1.09 25.30 15.92
N CYS A 76 0.49 24.12 16.01
CA CYS A 76 0.12 23.50 17.29
C CYS A 76 0.70 22.10 17.48
N ASN A 77 1.45 21.57 16.50
CA ASN A 77 2.05 20.23 16.51
C ASN A 77 1.07 19.06 16.61
N ALA A 78 -0.24 19.31 16.48
CA ALA A 78 -1.24 18.26 16.39
C ALA A 78 -1.02 17.39 15.14
N VAL A 79 -1.12 16.07 15.31
CA VAL A 79 -1.13 15.10 14.21
C VAL A 79 -2.57 14.80 13.84
N TYR A 80 -2.90 14.93 12.56
CA TYR A 80 -4.27 14.73 12.08
C TYR A 80 -4.29 14.16 10.66
N ASN A 81 -5.37 13.45 10.33
CA ASN A 81 -5.60 12.96 8.97
C ASN A 81 -5.99 14.12 8.04
N LEU A 82 -5.29 14.27 6.92
CA LEU A 82 -5.49 15.37 5.98
C LEU A 82 -6.81 15.31 5.22
N ILE A 83 -7.24 14.12 4.79
CA ILE A 83 -8.45 13.96 3.98
C ILE A 83 -9.69 14.17 4.86
N ALA A 84 -9.76 13.47 5.99
CA ALA A 84 -10.88 13.55 6.92
C ALA A 84 -11.11 14.97 7.46
N ASN A 85 -10.05 15.79 7.54
CA ASN A 85 -10.13 17.16 8.06
C ASN A 85 -10.00 18.24 6.95
N ASN A 86 -10.18 17.89 5.67
CA ASN A 86 -10.09 18.84 4.54
C ASN A 86 -8.82 19.71 4.57
N ARG A 87 -7.69 19.11 4.96
CA ARG A 87 -6.35 19.73 5.08
C ARG A 87 -6.26 20.89 6.07
N LYS A 88 -7.25 21.02 6.97
CA LYS A 88 -7.29 22.02 8.04
C LYS A 88 -7.09 21.33 9.38
N CYS A 89 -6.20 21.85 10.20
CA CYS A 89 -5.97 21.32 11.54
C CYS A 89 -7.26 21.47 12.38
N PRO A 90 -7.80 20.37 12.96
CA PRO A 90 -9.01 20.44 13.77
C PRO A 90 -8.80 21.19 15.09
N ASP A 91 -7.57 21.20 15.61
CA ASP A 91 -7.27 21.75 16.94
C ASP A 91 -7.12 23.29 16.92
N CYS A 92 -6.46 23.84 15.90
CA CYS A 92 -6.18 25.29 15.82
C CYS A 92 -6.75 25.98 14.57
N GLY A 93 -7.36 25.22 13.65
CA GLY A 93 -7.98 25.74 12.44
C GLY A 93 -7.02 26.23 11.35
N LYS A 94 -5.70 26.02 11.50
CA LYS A 94 -4.69 26.44 10.52
C LYS A 94 -4.48 25.37 9.45
N SER A 95 -4.01 25.79 8.27
CA SER A 95 -3.78 24.89 7.12
C SER A 95 -2.30 24.74 6.76
N GLU A 96 -1.40 25.14 7.67
CA GLU A 96 0.04 24.92 7.54
C GLU A 96 0.41 23.60 8.20
N TRP A 97 0.94 22.66 7.42
CA TRP A 97 1.29 21.32 7.88
C TRP A 97 2.48 20.75 7.12
N ASP A 98 3.14 19.76 7.71
CA ASP A 98 4.08 18.86 7.04
C ASP A 98 3.49 17.46 6.97
N LEU A 99 3.62 16.81 5.82
CA LEU A 99 3.15 15.45 5.64
C LEU A 99 4.01 14.49 6.46
N LEU A 100 3.37 13.59 7.23
CA LEU A 100 4.06 12.53 7.95
C LEU A 100 4.03 11.21 7.19
N CYS A 101 2.87 10.81 6.71
CA CYS A 101 2.69 9.52 6.02
C CYS A 101 1.44 9.50 5.13
N GLY A 102 1.24 8.38 4.45
CA GLY A 102 0.08 8.08 3.61
C GLY A 102 0.34 8.22 2.11
N ARG A 103 1.60 8.31 1.67
CA ARG A 103 1.97 8.26 0.24
C ARG A 103 2.63 6.94 -0.18
N GLU A 104 2.82 6.05 0.78
CA GLU A 104 3.63 4.86 0.63
C GLU A 104 2.92 3.81 -0.24
N PHE A 105 3.72 2.97 -0.88
CA PHE A 105 3.26 1.75 -1.53
C PHE A 105 4.30 0.66 -1.28
N ASN A 106 3.98 -0.29 -0.40
CA ASN A 106 4.94 -1.25 0.11
C ASN A 106 4.41 -2.68 -0.01
N ILE A 107 5.30 -3.62 -0.31
CA ILE A 107 5.12 -5.03 0.07
C ILE A 107 5.45 -5.11 1.56
N LYS A 108 4.41 -5.24 2.40
CA LYS A 108 4.57 -5.24 3.86
C LYS A 108 5.03 -6.62 4.35
N GLU A 109 4.35 -7.68 3.92
CA GLU A 109 4.61 -9.04 4.39
C GLU A 109 4.44 -10.06 3.26
N ILE A 110 5.27 -11.11 3.29
CA ILE A 110 5.14 -12.32 2.47
C ILE A 110 5.02 -13.48 3.44
N ILE A 111 3.83 -14.07 3.56
CA ILE A 111 3.56 -15.16 4.50
C ILE A 111 3.73 -16.48 3.75
N ALA A 112 4.82 -17.20 4.01
CA ALA A 112 5.12 -18.50 3.43
C ALA A 112 4.43 -19.64 4.21
N CYS A 113 4.26 -20.80 3.54
CA CYS A 113 3.79 -22.04 4.16
C CYS A 113 4.96 -22.93 4.60
#